data_AF-A0A1E1X167-F1
#
_entry.id   AF-A0A1E1X167-F1
#
_cell.length_a   1.000
_cell.length_b   1.000
_cell.length_c   1.000
_cell.angle_alpha   90.00
_cell.angle_beta   90.00
_cell.angle_gamma   90.00
#
_symmetry.space_group_name_H-M   'P 1'
#
loop_
_entity.id
_entity.type
_entity.pdbx_description
1 polymer ?
#
loop_
_entity_poly.entity_id
_entity_poly.type
_entity_poly.pdbx_seq_one_letter_code
_entity_poly.pdbx_strand_id
1 'polypeptide(L)'
;GVMAVAQLLEMKSLVEHRAHFTQDDVNRMYEFDSSLAEKAQVAVDHDLPISHYNLEYLDKPGFLERLLEEKQVNETIAAEVLAAPEGSYEQPPSMSKYQAPEIPLEWRQHELALTHAMVDVQPSILREMETQKKMREFMARHKTT
;
A
#
# COMPACT_ATOMS: atom_id res chain seq x y z
N GLY A 1 8.36 -25.90 -6.78
CA GLY A 1 9.24 -24.88 -7.40
C GLY A 1 8.46 -23.93 -8.27
N VAL A 2 8.31 -24.23 -9.57
CA VAL A 2 7.63 -23.35 -10.55
C VAL A 2 6.13 -23.18 -10.26
N MET A 3 5.49 -24.22 -9.74
CA MET A 3 4.05 -24.23 -9.39
C MET A 3 3.70 -23.25 -8.26
N ALA A 4 4.46 -23.29 -7.16
CA ALA A 4 4.29 -22.36 -6.04
C ALA A 4 4.46 -20.90 -6.48
N VAL A 5 5.42 -20.65 -7.39
CA VAL A 5 5.63 -19.31 -7.96
C VAL A 5 4.44 -18.89 -8.83
N ALA A 6 3.93 -19.75 -9.70
CA ALA A 6 2.76 -19.44 -10.54
C ALA A 6 1.51 -19.15 -9.70
N GLN A 7 1.25 -19.95 -8.67
CA GLN A 7 0.10 -19.78 -7.79
C GLN A 7 0.19 -18.48 -6.96
N LEU A 8 1.37 -18.14 -6.45
CA LEU A 8 1.60 -16.84 -5.78
C LEU A 8 1.46 -15.66 -6.75
N LEU A 9 1.89 -15.80 -8.01
CA LEU A 9 1.75 -14.76 -9.04
C LEU A 9 0.29 -14.53 -9.48
N GLU A 10 -0.53 -15.58 -9.49
CA GLU A 10 -1.96 -15.48 -9.80
C GLU A 10 -2.75 -14.77 -8.69
N MET A 11 -2.26 -14.81 -7.44
CA MET A 11 -2.82 -14.08 -6.30
C MET A 11 -2.41 -12.60 -6.34
N LYS A 12 -2.83 -11.88 -7.40
CA LYS A 12 -2.48 -10.49 -7.79
C LYS A 12 -2.34 -9.45 -6.67
N SER A 13 -2.90 -9.67 -5.48
CA SER A 13 -2.75 -8.79 -4.32
C SER A 13 -1.44 -8.97 -3.55
N LEU A 14 -0.77 -10.12 -3.66
CA LEU A 14 0.51 -10.42 -3.00
C LEU A 14 1.75 -9.88 -3.76
N VAL A 15 1.55 -9.38 -4.99
CA VAL A 15 2.64 -9.08 -5.94
C VAL A 15 2.69 -7.58 -6.25
N GLU A 16 2.67 -6.74 -5.22
CA GLU A 16 3.13 -5.37 -5.40
C GLU A 16 4.67 -5.35 -5.53
N HIS A 17 5.21 -4.38 -6.27
CA HIS A 17 6.66 -4.18 -6.35
C HIS A 17 7.19 -3.70 -5.00
N ARG A 18 7.65 -4.66 -4.18
CA ARG A 18 8.22 -4.44 -2.86
C ARG A 18 9.68 -4.88 -2.85
N ALA A 19 10.52 -4.17 -2.11
CA ALA A 19 11.93 -4.48 -1.97
C ALA A 19 12.31 -4.62 -0.49
N HIS A 20 13.24 -5.54 -0.20
CA HIS A 20 13.97 -5.53 1.05
C HIS A 20 15.12 -4.52 0.90
N PHE A 21 15.08 -3.46 1.69
CA PHE A 21 16.18 -2.50 1.74
C PHE A 21 17.35 -3.08 2.52
N THR A 22 18.56 -2.69 2.13
CA THR A 22 19.78 -2.93 2.90
C THR A 22 20.23 -1.64 3.60
N GLN A 23 21.12 -1.76 4.59
CA GLN A 23 21.71 -0.58 5.22
C GLN A 23 22.45 0.32 4.22
N ASP A 24 23.05 -0.26 3.17
CA ASP A 24 23.72 0.50 2.12
C ASP A 24 22.71 1.33 1.30
N ASP A 25 21.51 0.78 1.03
CA ASP A 25 20.43 1.52 0.38
C ASP A 25 19.98 2.71 1.23
N VAL A 26 19.79 2.50 2.53
CA VAL A 26 19.43 3.57 3.47
C VAL A 26 20.50 4.66 3.50
N ASN A 27 21.78 4.29 3.56
CA ASN A 27 22.90 5.24 3.56
C ASN A 27 22.91 6.08 2.28
N ARG A 28 22.67 5.47 1.12
CA ARG A 28 22.54 6.20 -0.16
C ARG A 28 21.33 7.12 -0.16
N MET A 29 20.21 6.68 0.41
CA MET A 29 19.01 7.52 0.52
C MET A 29 19.26 8.76 1.37
N TYR A 30 20.03 8.67 2.45
CA TYR A 30 20.42 9.82 3.27
C TYR A 30 21.15 10.92 2.48
N GLU A 31 21.82 10.58 1.37
CA GLU A 31 22.49 11.58 0.51
C GLU A 31 21.49 12.46 -0.27
N PHE A 32 20.26 11.98 -0.47
CA PHE A 32 19.24 12.65 -1.29
C PHE A 32 18.03 13.13 -0.47
N ASP A 33 17.54 12.31 0.46
CA ASP A 33 16.37 12.57 1.28
C ASP A 33 16.49 11.86 2.63
N SER A 34 16.86 12.63 3.67
CA SER A 34 17.01 12.12 5.02
C SER A 34 15.69 11.66 5.65
N SER A 35 14.56 12.31 5.31
CA SER A 35 13.24 11.96 5.84
C SER A 35 12.79 10.60 5.30
N LEU A 36 12.98 10.37 4.00
CA LEU A 36 12.69 9.08 3.39
C LEU A 36 13.65 7.99 3.88
N ALA A 37 14.92 8.34 4.12
CA ALA A 37 15.92 7.40 4.64
C ALA A 37 15.60 6.94 6.08
N GLU A 38 15.11 7.84 6.94
CA GLU A 38 14.62 7.47 8.29
C GLU A 38 13.48 6.45 8.22
N LYS A 39 12.53 6.63 7.30
CA LYS A 39 11.45 5.65 7.06
C LYS A 39 12.00 4.33 6.52
N ALA A 40 12.97 4.38 5.62
CA ALA A 40 13.62 3.18 5.08
C ALA A 40 14.38 2.41 6.15
N GLN A 41 15.01 3.11 7.11
CA GLN A 41 15.66 2.49 8.26
C GLN A 41 14.67 1.68 9.08
N VAL A 42 13.47 2.22 9.35
CA VAL A 42 12.41 1.47 10.06
C VAL A 42 12.02 0.21 9.28
N ALA A 43 11.92 0.28 7.95
CA ALA A 43 11.65 -0.90 7.14
C ALA A 43 12.78 -1.95 7.24
N VAL A 44 14.05 -1.54 7.27
CA VAL A 44 15.21 -2.43 7.50
C VAL A 44 15.14 -3.08 8.88
N ASP A 45 14.86 -2.30 9.92
CA ASP A 45 14.84 -2.78 11.31
C ASP A 45 13.78 -3.86 11.54
N HIS A 46 12.69 -3.84 10.75
CA HIS A 46 11.62 -4.84 10.78
C HIS A 46 11.71 -5.92 9.69
N ASP A 47 12.76 -5.90 8.87
CA ASP A 47 12.90 -6.73 7.67
C ASP A 47 11.63 -6.68 6.78
N LEU A 48 11.04 -5.49 6.65
CA LEU A 48 9.75 -5.30 6.01
C LEU A 48 9.95 -5.05 4.50
N PRO A 49 9.51 -5.97 3.61
CA PRO A 49 9.47 -5.68 2.20
C PRO A 49 8.41 -4.61 1.92
N ILE A 50 8.82 -3.48 1.35
CA ILE A 50 7.94 -2.32 1.15
C ILE A 50 8.12 -1.71 -0.23
N SER A 51 7.03 -1.14 -0.77
CA SER A 51 7.06 -0.35 -2.00
C SER A 51 7.44 1.10 -1.72
N HIS A 52 7.99 1.80 -2.70
CA HIS A 52 8.26 3.23 -2.57
C HIS A 52 7.01 4.03 -2.18
N TYR A 53 5.84 3.65 -2.71
CA TYR A 53 4.57 4.29 -2.41
C TYR A 53 4.18 4.16 -0.93
N ASN A 54 4.25 2.96 -0.37
CA ASN A 54 3.91 2.73 1.04
C ASN A 54 4.96 3.33 1.97
N LEU A 55 6.23 3.36 1.55
CA LEU A 55 7.32 3.94 2.33
C LEU A 55 7.07 5.41 2.68
N GLU A 56 6.45 6.18 1.78
CA GLU A 56 6.14 7.59 2.02
C GLU A 56 5.19 7.79 3.22
N TYR A 57 4.34 6.80 3.51
CA TYR A 57 3.33 6.86 4.57
C TYR A 57 3.69 6.06 5.83
N LEU A 58 4.90 5.51 5.91
CA LEU A 58 5.29 4.60 7.01
C LEU A 58 5.24 5.25 8.39
N ASP A 59 5.46 6.57 8.45
CA ASP A 59 5.37 7.39 9.66
C ASP A 59 3.93 7.71 10.09
N LYS A 60 2.93 7.34 9.29
CA LYS A 60 1.52 7.60 9.61
C LYS A 60 1.04 6.65 10.70
N PRO A 61 0.25 7.15 11.68
CA PRO A 61 -0.20 6.33 12.81
C PRO A 61 -0.93 5.06 12.35
N GLY A 62 -0.53 3.92 12.89
CA GLY A 62 -1.18 2.63 12.61
C GLY A 62 -0.88 2.05 11.24
N PHE A 63 -0.01 2.65 10.42
CA PHE A 63 0.29 2.10 9.09
C PHE A 63 1.38 1.05 9.12
N LEU A 64 2.45 1.26 9.89
CA LEU A 64 3.50 0.26 10.09
C LEU A 64 2.93 -1.04 10.65
N GLU A 65 2.06 -0.96 11.66
CA GLU A 65 1.43 -2.12 12.29
C GLU A 65 0.61 -2.92 11.29
N ARG A 66 -0.17 -2.23 10.43
CA ARG A 66 -0.93 -2.88 9.35
C ARG A 66 -0.03 -3.59 8.34
N LEU A 67 1.11 -2.99 7.99
CA LEU A 67 2.10 -3.60 7.09
C LEU A 67 2.77 -4.84 7.72
N LEU A 68 3.04 -4.80 9.03
CA LEU A 68 3.59 -5.94 9.75
C LEU A 68 2.59 -7.09 9.89
N GLU A 69 1.32 -6.79 10.17
CA GLU A 69 0.24 -7.77 10.17
C GLU A 69 0.08 -8.44 8.79
N GLU A 70 0.09 -7.63 7.73
CA GLU A 70 0.04 -8.12 6.36
C GLU A 70 1.25 -9.03 6.03
N LYS A 71 2.47 -8.64 6.42
CA LYS A 71 3.68 -9.45 6.24
C LYS A 71 3.50 -10.85 6.85
N GLN A 72 2.98 -10.94 8.08
CA GLN A 72 2.74 -12.23 8.74
C GLN A 72 1.71 -13.09 8.01
N VAL A 73 0.64 -12.47 7.50
CA VAL A 73 -0.38 -13.17 6.70
C VAL A 73 0.24 -13.69 5.39
N ASN A 74 1.07 -12.89 4.73
CA ASN A 74 1.73 -13.26 3.49
C ASN A 74 2.72 -14.42 3.68
N GLU A 75 3.50 -14.40 4.76
CA GLU A 75 4.40 -15.50 5.14
C GLU A 75 3.61 -16.79 5.44
N THR A 76 2.47 -16.67 6.10
CA THR A 76 1.57 -17.80 6.37
C THR A 76 1.03 -18.39 5.07
N ILE A 77 0.55 -17.54 4.16
CA ILE A 77 0.06 -17.96 2.83
C ILE A 77 1.18 -18.64 2.04
N ALA A 78 2.38 -18.06 2.02
CA ALA A 78 3.53 -18.64 1.32
C ALA A 78 3.89 -20.02 1.90
N ALA A 79 3.87 -20.17 3.22
CA ALA A 79 4.11 -21.46 3.88
C ALA A 79 3.03 -22.51 3.53
N GLU A 80 1.75 -22.11 3.49
CA GLU A 80 0.64 -22.98 3.09
C GLU A 80 0.78 -23.45 1.64
N VAL A 81 1.14 -22.55 0.71
CA VAL A 81 1.39 -22.90 -0.70
C VAL A 81 2.58 -23.84 -0.83
N LEU A 82 3.66 -23.61 -0.07
CA LEU A 82 4.85 -24.46 -0.10
C LEU A 82 4.60 -25.86 0.49
N ALA A 83 3.70 -25.97 1.46
CA ALA A 83 3.31 -27.25 2.07
C ALA A 83 2.24 -28.01 1.27
N ALA A 84 1.60 -27.38 0.30
CA ALA A 84 0.56 -28.01 -0.52
C ALA A 84 1.14 -29.15 -1.39
N PRO A 85 0.38 -30.23 -1.61
CA PRO A 85 0.81 -31.33 -2.46
C PRO A 85 0.97 -30.88 -3.92
N GLU A 86 1.90 -31.51 -4.63
CA GLU A 86 2.12 -31.22 -6.05
C GLU A 86 0.83 -31.41 -6.86
N GLY A 87 0.46 -30.40 -7.66
CA GLY A 87 -0.73 -30.43 -8.50
C GLY A 87 -2.03 -29.96 -7.84
N SER A 88 -2.00 -29.53 -6.58
CA SER A 88 -3.13 -28.81 -5.96
C SER A 88 -3.10 -27.32 -6.33
N TYR A 89 -4.24 -26.80 -6.80
CA TYR A 89 -4.44 -25.39 -7.16
C TYR A 89 -5.44 -24.69 -6.24
N GLU A 90 -5.81 -25.33 -5.13
CA GLU A 90 -6.77 -24.76 -4.19
C GLU A 90 -6.17 -23.52 -3.50
N GLN A 91 -7.00 -22.52 -3.24
CA GLN A 91 -6.54 -21.33 -2.53
C GLN A 91 -6.25 -21.66 -1.07
N PRO A 92 -5.14 -21.12 -0.51
CA PRO A 92 -4.81 -21.29 0.89
C PRO A 92 -5.94 -20.74 1.77
N PRO A 93 -6.32 -21.42 2.85
CA PRO A 93 -7.37 -20.95 3.75
C PRO A 93 -7.06 -19.56 4.35
N SER A 94 -5.77 -19.25 4.55
CA SER A 94 -5.34 -17.95 5.08
C SER A 94 -5.59 -16.78 4.12
N MET A 95 -5.84 -17.03 2.82
CA MET A 95 -6.23 -15.97 1.87
C MET A 95 -7.51 -15.25 2.29
N SER A 96 -8.43 -15.93 2.97
CA SER A 96 -9.67 -15.31 3.45
C SER A 96 -9.45 -14.18 4.46
N LYS A 97 -8.28 -14.16 5.11
CA LYS A 97 -7.87 -13.14 6.10
C LYS A 97 -7.02 -12.04 5.49
N TYR A 98 -6.59 -12.19 4.24
CA TYR A 98 -5.74 -11.21 3.60
C TYR A 98 -6.49 -9.91 3.34
N GLN A 99 -5.92 -8.81 3.79
CA GLN A 99 -6.41 -7.47 3.51
C GLN A 99 -5.23 -6.57 3.17
N ALA A 100 -5.27 -5.96 1.98
CA ALA A 100 -4.23 -5.03 1.56
C ALA A 100 -4.24 -3.77 2.45
N PRO A 101 -3.08 -3.31 2.95
CA PRO A 101 -2.99 -2.05 3.68
C PRO A 101 -3.33 -0.87 2.78
N GLU A 102 -4.57 -0.37 2.87
CA GLU A 102 -4.98 0.81 2.11
C GLU A 102 -4.47 2.10 2.76
N ILE A 103 -3.90 2.97 1.92
CA ILE A 103 -3.55 4.34 2.31
C ILE A 103 -4.83 5.20 2.26
N PRO A 104 -5.27 5.75 3.41
CA PRO A 104 -6.42 6.63 3.47
C PRO A 104 -6.31 7.80 2.50
N LEU A 105 -7.42 8.14 1.82
CA LEU A 105 -7.48 9.28 0.90
C LEU A 105 -7.09 10.60 1.56
N GLU A 106 -7.34 10.72 2.86
CA GLU A 106 -6.99 11.91 3.64
C GLU A 106 -5.47 12.16 3.71
N TRP A 107 -4.66 11.12 3.60
CA TRP A 107 -3.20 11.23 3.60
C TRP A 107 -2.65 11.57 2.21
N ARG A 108 -3.42 11.26 1.15
CA ARG A 108 -3.07 11.46 -0.27
C ARG A 108 -3.53 12.78 -0.85
N GLN A 109 -3.83 13.76 -0.01
CA GLN A 109 -4.36 15.06 -0.46
C GLN A 109 -3.38 15.81 -1.38
N HIS A 110 -2.07 15.59 -1.22
CA HIS A 110 -1.04 16.17 -2.09
C HIS A 110 -1.07 15.58 -3.51
N GLU A 111 -1.44 14.31 -3.69
CA GLU A 111 -1.60 13.66 -5.01
C GLU A 111 -2.88 14.14 -5.71
N LEU A 112 -3.90 14.44 -4.91
CA LEU A 112 -5.20 14.96 -5.39
C LEU A 112 -5.21 16.47 -5.55
N ALA A 113 -4.11 17.16 -5.20
CA ALA A 113 -3.99 18.60 -5.36
C ALA A 113 -3.95 18.91 -6.86
N LEU A 114 -5.05 19.47 -7.37
CA LEU A 114 -5.07 20.04 -8.71
C LEU A 114 -3.99 21.11 -8.80
N THR A 115 -3.04 20.90 -9.70
CA THR A 115 -2.05 21.93 -10.00
C THR A 115 -2.76 23.11 -10.67
N HIS A 116 -2.25 24.33 -10.47
CA HIS A 116 -2.77 25.52 -11.15
C HIS A 116 -2.88 25.31 -12.67
N ALA A 117 -1.92 24.59 -13.27
CA ALA A 117 -1.93 24.22 -14.67
C ALA A 117 -3.16 23.39 -15.10
N MET A 118 -3.64 22.47 -14.27
CA MET A 118 -4.84 21.67 -14.58
C MET A 118 -6.11 22.52 -14.55
N VAL A 119 -6.18 23.47 -13.60
CA VAL A 119 -7.30 24.42 -13.48
C VAL A 119 -7.32 25.40 -14.65
N ASP A 120 -6.15 25.86 -15.08
CA ASP A 120 -6.00 26.78 -16.22
C ASP A 120 -6.41 26.11 -17.55
N VAL A 121 -6.07 24.83 -17.73
CA VAL A 121 -6.43 24.05 -18.93
C VAL A 121 -7.93 23.70 -18.95
N GLN A 122 -8.54 23.44 -17.80
CA GLN A 122 -9.96 23.10 -17.73
C GLN A 122 -10.66 23.72 -16.51
N PRO A 123 -11.18 24.96 -16.64
CA PRO A 123 -11.82 25.69 -15.54
C PRO A 123 -13.09 25.01 -14.99
N SER A 124 -13.71 24.08 -15.73
CA SER A 124 -14.89 23.34 -15.28
C SER A 124 -14.61 22.41 -14.09
N ILE A 125 -13.34 22.02 -13.90
CA ILE A 125 -12.92 21.14 -12.81
C ILE A 125 -13.27 21.76 -11.44
N LEU A 126 -13.10 23.07 -11.27
CA LEU A 126 -13.46 23.77 -10.03
C LEU A 126 -14.95 23.65 -9.70
N ARG A 127 -15.83 23.77 -10.71
CA ARG A 127 -17.29 23.64 -10.52
C ARG A 127 -17.70 22.21 -10.16
N GLU A 128 -17.07 21.23 -10.78
CA GLU A 128 -17.32 19.82 -10.47
C GLU A 128 -16.88 19.47 -9.06
N MET A 129 -15.74 19.97 -8.60
CA MET A 129 -15.27 19.79 -7.23
C MET A 129 -16.21 20.39 -6.18
N GLU A 130 -16.68 21.62 -6.40
CA GLU A 130 -17.66 22.23 -5.50
C GLU A 130 -18.94 21.39 -5.42
N THR A 131 -19.35 20.81 -6.54
CA THR A 131 -20.53 19.95 -6.63
C THR A 131 -20.31 18.64 -5.87
N GLN A 132 -19.14 18.00 -6.05
CA GLN A 132 -18.77 16.79 -5.31
C GLN A 132 -18.60 17.04 -3.80
N LYS A 133 -18.08 18.20 -3.40
CA LYS A 133 -17.96 18.59 -1.99
C LYS A 133 -19.35 18.73 -1.36
N LYS A 134 -20.26 19.45 -2.01
CA LYS A 134 -21.66 19.58 -1.57
C LYS A 134 -22.36 18.22 -1.50
N MET A 135 -22.10 17.32 -2.45
CA MET A 135 -22.65 15.97 -2.44
C MET A 135 -22.11 15.13 -1.27
N ARG A 136 -20.80 15.21 -0.97
CA ARG A 136 -20.21 14.55 0.20
C ARG A 136 -20.79 15.08 1.51
N GLU A 137 -20.92 16.40 1.65
CA GLU A 137 -21.54 17.03 2.81
C GLU A 137 -23.00 16.62 2.97
N PHE A 138 -23.75 16.54 1.86
CA PHE A 138 -25.13 16.04 1.85
C PHE A 138 -25.22 14.59 2.30
N MET A 139 -24.41 13.70 1.71
CA MET A 139 -24.39 12.28 2.08
C MET A 139 -23.96 12.05 3.53
N ALA A 140 -23.03 12.86 4.05
CA ALA A 140 -22.60 12.79 5.44
C ALA A 140 -23.71 13.23 6.41
N ARG A 141 -24.49 14.27 6.07
CA ARG A 141 -25.64 14.73 6.88
C ARG A 141 -26.79 13.73 6.88
N HIS A 142 -26.98 12.99 5.80
CA HIS A 142 -28.09 12.06 5.63
C HIS A 142 -27.77 10.59 5.91
N LYS A 143 -26.52 10.26 6.28
CA LYS A 143 -26.11 8.91 6.71
C LYS A 143 -26.51 8.58 8.16
N THR A 144 -27.11 9.52 8.89
CA THR A 144 -27.51 9.38 10.31
C THR A 144 -29.03 9.31 10.49
N THR A 145 -29.76 8.76 9.51
CA THR A 145 -31.18 8.34 9.64
C THR A 145 -31.30 6.90 9.19
#